data_AF-A0A2G8HZA2-F1
#
_entry.id   AF-A0A2G8HZA2-F1
#
_cell.length_a   1.000
_cell.length_b   1.000
_cell.length_c   1.000
_cell.angle_alpha   90.00
_cell.angle_beta   90.00
_cell.angle_gamma   90.00
#
_symmetry.space_group_name_H-M   'P 1'
#
loop_
_entity.id
_entity.type
_entity.pdbx_description
1 polymer ?
#
loop_
_entity_poly.entity_id
_entity_poly.type
_entity_poly.pdbx_seq_one_letter_code
_entity_poly.pdbx_strand_id
1 'polypeptide(L)' 'MSTTTDTIAFENKGIRNFRSAADIENFYRFVQDNGLRREAQLVLSALVGSLKQKEKKETRKKKAKAKRKAKLQ' A
#
# COMPACT_ATOMS: atom_id res chain seq x y z
N MET A 1 17.22 -1.56 -27.74
CA MET A 1 16.57 -1.16 -26.48
C MET A 1 15.18 -1.79 -26.47
N SER A 2 15.04 -3.00 -25.92
CA SER A 2 13.75 -3.69 -25.80
C SER A 2 13.35 -3.73 -24.33
N THR A 3 12.33 -2.96 -23.94
CA THR A 3 11.65 -3.15 -22.67
C THR A 3 10.48 -4.11 -22.91
N THR A 4 10.72 -5.40 -22.70
CA THR A 4 9.67 -6.42 -22.67
C THR A 4 8.86 -6.22 -21.40
N THR A 5 7.63 -5.77 -21.55
CA THR A 5 6.63 -5.75 -20.48
C THR A 5 6.18 -7.19 -20.23
N ASP A 6 7.00 -7.97 -19.52
CA ASP A 6 6.57 -9.27 -19.01
C ASP A 6 5.62 -9.03 -17.82
N THR A 7 4.36 -9.39 -18.03
CA THR A 7 3.36 -9.57 -16.99
C THR A 7 3.85 -10.63 -16.00
N ILE A 8 4.61 -10.21 -14.99
CA ILE A 8 4.96 -11.07 -13.85
C ILE A 8 3.64 -11.34 -13.11
N ALA A 9 3.15 -12.57 -13.23
CA ALA A 9 2.05 -13.07 -12.46
C ALA A 9 2.36 -12.83 -10.97
N PHE A 10 1.58 -11.96 -10.33
CA PHE A 10 1.64 -11.71 -8.89
C PHE A 10 1.20 -12.97 -8.14
N GLU A 11 2.10 -13.93 -8.02
CA GLU A 11 2.06 -14.98 -7.02
C GLU A 11 2.06 -14.27 -5.66
N ASN A 12 0.86 -13.99 -5.14
CA ASN A 12 0.59 -13.37 -3.85
C ASN A 12 1.08 -14.27 -2.69
N LYS A 13 2.38 -14.54 -2.62
CA LYS A 13 3.03 -15.00 -1.39
C LYS A 13 2.96 -13.81 -0.45
N GLY A 14 1.93 -13.79 0.39
CA GLY A 14 1.51 -12.63 1.16
C GLY A 14 2.60 -11.95 2.01
N ILE A 15 2.17 -10.91 2.72
CA ILE A 15 2.97 -9.96 3.54
C ILE A 15 4.12 -10.62 4.34
N ARG A 16 3.97 -11.89 4.73
CA ARG A 16 4.96 -12.68 5.47
C ARG A 16 6.35 -12.68 4.84
N ASN A 17 6.46 -12.64 3.50
CA ASN A 17 7.74 -12.64 2.79
C ASN A 17 7.98 -11.38 1.97
N PHE A 18 7.28 -10.28 2.28
CA PHE A 18 7.33 -9.04 1.48
C PHE A 18 8.75 -8.51 1.26
N ARG A 19 9.62 -8.60 2.27
CA ARG A 19 11.02 -8.12 2.20
C ARG A 19 11.93 -8.99 1.36
N SER A 20 11.62 -10.27 1.22
CA SER A 20 12.40 -11.24 0.45
C SER A 20 11.75 -11.55 -0.90
N ALA A 21 10.69 -10.82 -1.26
CA ALA A 21 10.04 -10.95 -2.55
C ALA A 21 10.93 -10.30 -3.62
N ALA A 22 11.15 -11.01 -4.73
CA ALA A 22 12.00 -10.54 -5.83
C ALA A 22 11.55 -9.15 -6.34
N ASP A 23 10.24 -8.92 -6.43
CA ASP A 23 9.68 -7.66 -6.92
C ASP A 23 10.05 -6.46 -6.03
N ILE A 24 10.14 -6.68 -4.72
CA ILE A 24 10.51 -5.63 -3.76
C ILE A 24 12.00 -5.31 -3.85
N GLU A 25 12.84 -6.33 -4.03
CA GLU A 25 14.27 -6.10 -4.27
C GLU A 25 14.48 -5.34 -5.58
N ASN A 26 13.80 -5.76 -6.66
CA ASN A 26 13.84 -5.10 -7.96
C ASN A 26 13.39 -3.63 -7.85
N PHE A 27 12.33 -3.36 -7.10
CA PHE A 27 11.89 -2.00 -6.84
C PHE A 27 12.95 -1.17 -6.09
N TYR A 28 13.57 -1.72 -5.04
CA TYR A 28 14.62 -1.01 -4.32
C TYR A 28 15.84 -0.71 -5.18
N ARG A 29 16.27 -1.66 -6.02
CA ARG A 29 17.35 -1.44 -7.00
C ARG A 29 16.98 -0.35 -8.00
N PHE A 30 15.77 -0.42 -8.58
CA PHE A 30 15.29 0.61 -9.51
C PHE A 30 15.29 2.02 -8.88
N VAL A 31 14.78 2.17 -7.66
CA VAL A 31 14.77 3.46 -6.95
C VAL A 31 16.19 3.95 -6.68
N GLN A 32 17.09 3.05 -6.32
CA GLN A 32 18.49 3.35 -6.03
C GLN A 32 19.24 3.80 -7.28
N ASP A 33 19.18 3.00 -8.33
CA ASP A 33 19.97 3.16 -9.56
C ASP A 33 19.56 4.41 -10.33
N ASN A 34 18.29 4.81 -10.23
CA ASN A 34 17.75 6.01 -10.88
C ASN A 34 17.74 7.26 -9.97
N GLY A 35 18.24 7.16 -8.73
CA GLY A 35 18.26 8.29 -7.79
C GLY A 35 16.89 8.78 -7.32
N LEU A 36 15.84 7.96 -7.43
CA LEU A 36 14.44 8.33 -7.21
C LEU A 36 13.99 8.26 -5.74
N ARG A 37 14.93 8.33 -4.79
CA ARG A 37 14.63 8.11 -3.36
C ARG A 37 13.61 9.12 -2.82
N ARG A 38 13.71 10.38 -3.23
CA ARG A 38 12.83 11.46 -2.77
C ARG A 38 11.42 11.31 -3.33
N GLU A 39 11.31 10.99 -4.61
CA GLU A 39 10.06 10.79 -5.34
C GLU A 39 9.34 9.56 -4.78
N ALA A 40 10.06 8.45 -4.61
CA ALA A 40 9.52 7.24 -4.00
C ALA A 40 8.99 7.51 -2.58
N GLN A 41 9.73 8.26 -1.77
CA GLN A 41 9.27 8.66 -0.43
C GLN A 41 7.98 9.48 -0.48
N LEU A 42 7.88 10.45 -1.39
CA LEU A 42 6.69 11.30 -1.55
C LEU A 42 5.47 10.46 -1.93
N VAL A 43 5.59 9.60 -2.94
CA VAL A 43 4.51 8.74 -3.42
C VAL A 43 4.04 7.77 -2.34
N LEU A 44 4.97 7.05 -1.70
CA LEU A 44 4.63 6.08 -0.65
C LEU A 44 3.98 6.78 0.56
N SER A 45 4.46 7.97 0.93
CA SER A 45 3.86 8.75 2.02
C SER A 45 2.43 9.18 1.70
N ALA A 46 2.16 9.62 0.47
CA ALA A 46 0.82 9.98 0.03
C ALA A 46 -0.13 8.78 0.05
N LEU A 47 0.32 7.62 -0.41
CA LEU A 47 -0.44 6.38 -0.39
C LEU A 47 -0.78 5.95 1.05
N VAL A 48 0.22 5.90 1.93
CA VAL A 48 0.02 5.56 3.36
C VAL A 48 -0.93 6.56 4.03
N GLY A 49 -0.80 7.85 3.72
CA GLY A 49 -1.70 8.89 4.20
C GLY A 49 -3.16 8.62 3.79
N SER A 50 -3.39 8.33 2.51
CA SER A 50 -4.73 8.02 1.97
C SER A 50 -5.34 6.78 2.62
N LEU A 51 -4.56 5.71 2.78
CA LEU A 51 -5.00 4.47 3.44
C LEU A 51 -5.42 4.72 4.90
N LYS A 52 -4.58 5.42 5.68
CA LYS A 52 -4.91 5.77 7.07
C LYS A 52 -6.17 6.62 7.18
N GLN A 53 -6.41 7.52 6.24
CA GLN A 53 -7.62 8.34 6.23
C GLN A 53 -8.88 7.51 5.92
N LYS A 54 -8.77 6.54 4.99
CA LYS A 54 -9.86 5.60 4.69
C LYS A 54 -10.22 4.76 5.92
N GLU A 55 -9.22 4.18 6.59
CA GLU A 55 -9.41 3.42 7.83
C GLU A 55 -10.13 4.24 8.91
N LYS A 56 -9.63 5.46 9.19
CA LYS A 56 -10.25 6.36 10.18
C LYS A 56 -11.71 6.67 9.86
N LYS A 57 -12.03 6.93 8.58
CA LYS A 57 -13.42 7.17 8.13
C LYS A 57 -14.29 5.95 8.36
N GLU A 58 -13.79 4.76 8.06
CA GLU A 58 -14.51 3.51 8.28
C GLU A 58 -14.76 3.25 9.76
N THR A 59 -13.75 3.44 10.63
CA THR A 59 -13.91 3.28 12.08
C THR A 59 -14.97 4.24 12.64
N ARG A 60 -14.99 5.51 12.19
CA ARG A 60 -16.01 6.49 12.59
C ARG A 60 -17.40 6.05 12.18
N LYS A 61 -17.58 5.54 10.95
CA LYS A 61 -18.86 5.00 10.48
C LYS A 61 -19.33 3.82 11.34
N LYS A 62 -18.43 2.89 11.67
CA LYS A 62 -18.73 1.75 12.56
C LYS A 62 -19.19 2.21 13.94
N LYS A 63 -18.47 3.16 14.56
CA LYS A 63 -18.85 3.74 15.87
C LYS A 63 -20.20 4.47 15.82
N ALA A 64 -20.46 5.24 14.76
CA ALA A 64 -21.73 5.94 14.59
C ALA A 64 -22.92 4.96 14.44
N LYS A 65 -22.74 3.88 13.68
CA LYS A 65 -23.74 2.80 13.58
C LYS A 65 -23.98 2.12 14.94
N ALA A 66 -22.92 1.81 15.68
CA ALA A 66 -23.04 1.20 17.01
C ALA A 66 -23.82 2.11 17.98
N LYS A 67 -23.53 3.42 18.00
CA LYS A 67 -24.26 4.39 18.84
C LYS A 67 -25.74 4.50 18.47
N ARG A 68 -26.08 4.46 17.18
CA ARG A 68 -27.48 4.45 16.71
C ARG A 68 -28.22 3.20 17.17
N LYS A 69 -27.59 2.03 17.05
CA LYS A 69 -28.18 0.76 17.52
C LYS A 69 -28.47 0.78 19.02
N ALA A 70 -27.54 1.29 19.83
CA ALA A 70 -27.71 1.39 21.28
C ALA A 70 -28.78 2.39 21.74
N LYS A 71 -29.21 3.33 20.88
CA LYS A 71 -30.27 4.31 21.20
C LYS A 71 -31.67 3.82 20.83
N LEU A 72 -31.77 2.76 20.04
CA LEU A 72 -33.04 2.13 19.62
C LEU A 72 -33.45 0.93 20.49
N GLN A 73 -32.54 0.47 21.36
CA GLN A 73 -32.80 -0.52 22.40
C GLN A 73 -33.08 0.20 23.71
#